data_AF-A0A4R8W1L5-F1
#
_entry.id   AF-A0A4R8W1L5-F1
#
_cell.length_a   1.000
_cell.length_b   1.000
_cell.length_c   1.000
_cell.angle_alpha   90.00
_cell.angle_beta   90.00
_cell.angle_gamma   90.00
#
_symmetry.space_group_name_H-M   'P 1'
#
loop_
_entity.id
_entity.type
_entity.pdbx_description
1 polymer ?
#
loop_
_entity_poly.entity_id
_entity_poly.type
_entity_poly.pdbx_seq_one_letter_code
_entity_poly.pdbx_strand_id
1 'polypeptide(L)'
;MLLLGGCAGSSSEPPVAGHAQSTTPATTSSTPALSPTPTAPNLDDPASWVIGFTSIGPLTVGSELSEAAQVMTSFTSTVYDGCPSVVAYGRTGFPTVLVPDRLGTGIVEQVVLQGGADAAGLSVNSPHTEAGIGIGSTLDELMAAYPAITYQDDALTPHYALPDDGANWINFSMSEGVVRDIVVRASPVVAKEYCG
;
A
#
# COMPACT_ATOMS: atom_id res chain seq x y z
N MET A 1 18.79 -61.15 32.79
CA MET A 1 19.37 -62.07 31.78
C MET A 1 19.76 -61.18 30.58
N LEU A 2 20.93 -60.51 30.57
CA LEU A 2 22.25 -60.97 30.03
C LEU A 2 22.09 -61.52 28.59
N LEU A 3 22.68 -61.00 27.49
CA LEU A 3 24.06 -60.55 27.16
C LEU A 3 24.04 -59.60 25.91
N LEU A 4 24.83 -58.52 25.78
CA LEU A 4 26.26 -58.39 25.35
C LEU A 4 26.60 -58.91 23.93
N GLY A 5 27.24 -58.05 23.12
CA GLY A 5 28.00 -58.44 21.93
C GLY A 5 28.55 -57.25 21.11
N GLY A 6 29.80 -56.86 21.33
CA GLY A 6 30.55 -55.91 20.50
C GLY A 6 31.76 -56.56 19.79
N CYS A 7 32.43 -55.80 18.92
CA CYS A 7 33.89 -55.80 18.59
C CYS A 7 34.07 -54.85 17.38
N ALA A 8 34.71 -53.69 17.50
CA ALA A 8 36.15 -53.43 17.64
C ALA A 8 36.96 -53.66 16.34
N GLY A 9 37.54 -52.57 15.84
CA GLY A 9 38.61 -52.55 14.84
C GLY A 9 39.32 -51.20 14.91
N SER A 10 40.50 -51.17 15.53
CA SER A 10 41.39 -50.01 15.64
C SER A 10 42.65 -50.21 14.80
N SER A 11 43.15 -49.15 14.15
CA SER A 11 44.56 -48.88 13.80
C SER A 11 44.61 -47.41 13.32
N SER A 12 45.13 -46.43 14.06
CA SER A 12 46.52 -46.11 14.45
C SER A 12 47.34 -45.46 13.33
N GLU A 13 47.61 -44.15 13.41
CA GLU A 13 48.95 -43.53 13.27
C GLU A 13 48.96 -42.05 13.77
N PRO A 14 50.07 -41.50 14.34
CA PRO A 14 50.12 -40.21 15.05
C PRO A 14 50.88 -39.10 14.24
N PRO A 15 51.39 -38.02 14.87
CA PRO A 15 50.87 -36.65 14.77
C PRO A 15 51.66 -35.74 13.80
N VAL A 16 51.01 -34.70 13.27
CA VAL A 16 51.71 -33.53 12.71
C VAL A 16 51.28 -32.28 13.47
N ALA A 17 52.21 -31.73 14.27
CA ALA A 17 52.09 -30.40 14.84
C ALA A 17 52.30 -29.36 13.73
N GLY A 18 51.22 -28.71 13.32
CA GLY A 18 51.25 -27.50 12.49
C GLY A 18 50.64 -26.35 13.27
N HIS A 19 51.46 -25.38 13.69
CA HIS A 19 50.98 -24.12 14.23
C HIS A 19 50.29 -23.33 13.11
N ALA A 20 48.97 -23.39 13.03
CA ALA A 20 48.17 -22.48 12.19
C ALA A 20 47.74 -21.29 13.05
N GLN A 21 48.29 -20.12 12.72
CA GLN A 21 47.95 -18.84 13.34
C GLN A 21 46.45 -18.58 13.17
N SER A 22 45.75 -18.42 14.29
CA SER A 22 44.35 -17.99 14.31
C SER A 22 44.28 -16.51 13.95
N THR A 23 44.18 -16.19 12.66
CA THR A 23 43.81 -14.85 12.21
C THR A 23 42.31 -14.67 12.44
N THR A 24 41.97 -14.03 13.55
CA THR A 24 40.61 -13.57 13.85
C THR A 24 40.12 -12.69 12.70
N PRO A 25 38.99 -13.00 12.04
CA PRO A 25 38.38 -12.10 11.07
C PRO A 25 38.02 -10.80 11.77
N ALA A 26 38.56 -9.67 11.29
CA ALA A 26 38.12 -8.36 11.73
C ALA A 26 36.65 -8.20 11.33
N THR A 27 35.74 -8.18 12.30
CA THR A 27 34.33 -7.87 12.10
C THR A 27 34.25 -6.42 11.67
N THR A 28 34.11 -6.17 10.37
CA THR A 28 33.75 -4.84 9.86
C THR A 28 32.33 -4.55 10.34
N SER A 29 32.23 -3.74 11.39
CA SER A 29 30.97 -3.16 11.85
C SER A 29 30.43 -2.27 10.73
N SER A 30 29.52 -2.80 9.90
CA SER A 30 28.76 -2.00 8.96
C SER A 30 27.85 -1.08 9.77
N THR A 31 28.21 0.20 9.85
CA THR A 31 27.30 1.24 10.35
C THR A 31 25.97 1.10 9.60
N PRO A 32 24.83 0.97 10.29
CA PRO A 32 23.53 0.96 9.63
C PRO A 32 23.41 2.23 8.79
N ALA A 33 23.14 2.07 7.49
CA ALA A 33 22.82 3.21 6.64
C ALA A 33 21.58 3.89 7.23
N LEU A 34 21.69 5.19 7.49
CA LEU A 34 20.53 5.97 7.96
C LEU A 34 19.45 5.87 6.89
N SER A 35 18.27 5.38 7.28
CA SER A 35 17.09 5.41 6.44
C SER A 35 16.84 6.87 6.03
N PRO A 36 16.59 7.18 4.75
CA PRO A 36 16.35 8.56 4.32
C PRO A 36 15.14 9.11 5.08
N THR A 37 15.26 10.36 5.54
CA THR A 37 14.11 11.08 6.08
C THR A 37 13.01 11.13 5.02
N PRO A 38 11.75 10.79 5.35
CA PRO A 38 10.65 10.91 4.40
C PRO A 38 10.56 12.34 3.87
N THR A 39 10.72 12.51 2.56
CA THR A 39 10.46 13.79 1.91
C THR A 39 8.96 14.05 1.95
N ALA A 40 8.57 15.26 2.34
CA ALA A 40 7.16 15.65 2.31
C ALA A 40 6.59 15.50 0.89
N PRO A 41 5.34 15.04 0.71
CA PRO A 41 4.72 14.91 -0.60
C PRO A 41 4.70 16.24 -1.35
N ASN A 42 5.00 16.23 -2.65
CA ASN A 42 4.83 17.41 -3.49
C ASN A 42 3.34 17.59 -3.83
N LEU A 43 2.68 18.57 -3.20
CA LEU A 43 1.24 18.79 -3.36
C LEU A 43 0.83 19.13 -4.81
N ASP A 44 1.75 19.70 -5.59
CA ASP A 44 1.51 20.09 -6.98
C ASP A 44 1.73 18.95 -7.97
N ASP A 45 2.28 17.82 -7.52
CA ASP A 45 2.57 16.64 -8.34
C ASP A 45 1.96 15.35 -7.74
N PRO A 46 0.63 15.15 -7.90
CA PRO A 46 -0.04 13.93 -7.46
C PRO A 46 0.50 12.63 -8.06
N ALA A 47 1.14 12.68 -9.23
CA ALA A 47 1.76 11.50 -9.84
C ALA A 47 2.92 10.95 -8.99
N SER A 48 3.58 11.83 -8.22
CA SER A 48 4.63 11.46 -7.28
C SER A 48 4.12 10.88 -5.97
N TRP A 49 2.81 10.90 -5.72
CA TRP A 49 2.23 10.44 -4.48
C TRP A 49 2.20 8.92 -4.40
N VAL A 50 2.54 8.40 -3.22
CA VAL A 50 2.44 6.98 -2.91
C VAL A 50 1.07 6.67 -2.32
N ILE A 51 0.45 5.61 -2.80
CA ILE A 51 -0.72 4.97 -2.22
C ILE A 51 -0.22 3.91 -1.23
N GLY A 52 -0.49 4.14 0.05
CA GLY A 52 -0.22 3.20 1.13
C GLY A 52 -1.51 2.67 1.74
N PHE A 53 -1.39 1.77 2.70
CA PHE A 53 -2.54 1.15 3.37
C PHE A 53 -3.34 2.11 4.25
N THR A 54 -2.75 3.22 4.66
CA THR A 54 -3.41 4.24 5.50
C THR A 54 -3.41 5.63 4.87
N SER A 55 -2.87 5.80 3.65
CA SER A 55 -2.70 7.12 3.06
C SER A 55 -2.70 7.12 1.53
N ILE A 56 -3.09 8.25 0.95
CA ILE A 56 -2.83 8.57 -0.46
C ILE A 56 -2.17 9.94 -0.48
N GLY A 57 -0.87 9.97 -0.83
CA GLY A 57 -0.09 11.21 -0.79
C GLY A 57 -0.14 11.87 0.59
N PRO A 58 -0.60 13.13 0.72
CA PRO A 58 -0.66 13.84 1.98
C PRO A 58 -1.85 13.45 2.87
N LEU A 59 -2.84 12.70 2.35
CA LEU A 59 -4.05 12.35 3.09
C LEU A 59 -3.86 11.06 3.87
N THR A 60 -4.30 11.04 5.13
CA THR A 60 -4.16 9.89 6.03
C THR A 60 -5.50 9.51 6.64
N VAL A 61 -5.83 8.21 6.61
CA VAL A 61 -6.99 7.66 7.29
C VAL A 61 -6.81 7.84 8.81
N GLY A 62 -7.85 8.33 9.48
CA GLY A 62 -7.85 8.65 10.91
C GLY A 62 -7.45 10.09 11.25
N SER A 63 -6.98 10.90 10.29
CA SER A 63 -6.74 12.32 10.51
C SER A 63 -8.04 13.13 10.57
N GLU A 64 -7.96 14.38 11.02
CA GLU A 64 -9.11 15.29 10.92
C GLU A 64 -9.34 15.73 9.47
N LEU A 65 -10.61 15.94 9.09
CA LEU A 65 -10.96 16.54 7.79
C LEU A 65 -10.41 17.97 7.65
N SER A 66 -10.28 18.69 8.76
CA SER A 66 -9.69 20.03 8.82
C SER A 66 -8.22 20.01 8.37
N GLU A 67 -7.47 18.97 8.71
CA GLU A 67 -6.08 18.76 8.30
C GLU A 67 -6.01 18.35 6.83
N ALA A 68 -6.89 17.44 6.38
CA ALA A 68 -7.01 17.08 4.97
C ALA A 68 -7.23 18.32 4.08
N ALA A 69 -8.11 19.23 4.49
CA ALA A 69 -8.35 20.48 3.76
C ALA A 69 -7.12 21.41 3.71
N GLN A 70 -6.29 21.42 4.75
CA GLN A 70 -5.08 22.23 4.80
C GLN A 70 -3.97 21.72 3.86
N VAL A 71 -3.95 20.41 3.57
CA VAL A 71 -2.92 19.79 2.70
C VAL A 71 -3.38 19.58 1.25
N MET A 72 -4.66 19.80 0.94
CA MET A 72 -5.24 19.65 -0.41
C MET A 72 -5.42 20.97 -1.15
N THR A 73 -4.64 22.01 -0.80
CA THR A 73 -4.81 23.37 -1.34
C THR A 73 -4.51 23.51 -2.84
N SER A 74 -3.78 22.56 -3.44
CA SER A 74 -3.51 22.53 -4.88
C SER A 74 -4.70 21.99 -5.71
N PHE A 75 -5.80 21.61 -5.05
CA PHE A 75 -7.03 21.12 -5.65
C PHE A 75 -8.20 22.08 -5.39
N THR A 76 -9.18 22.06 -6.29
CA THR A 76 -10.48 22.71 -6.04
C THR A 76 -11.31 21.79 -5.15
N SER A 77 -11.67 22.28 -3.96
CA SER A 77 -12.57 21.58 -3.06
C SER A 77 -14.03 21.93 -3.39
N THR A 78 -14.88 20.91 -3.51
CA THR A 78 -16.33 21.06 -3.64
C THR A 78 -17.04 20.02 -2.77
N VAL A 79 -18.27 20.32 -2.37
CA VAL A 79 -19.18 19.28 -1.88
C VAL A 79 -19.55 18.38 -3.06
N TYR A 80 -19.47 17.07 -2.89
CA TYR A 80 -19.84 16.12 -3.93
C TYR A 80 -21.34 16.23 -4.23
N ASP A 81 -21.71 16.29 -5.50
CA ASP A 81 -23.09 16.53 -5.89
C ASP A 81 -24.03 15.46 -5.33
N GLY A 82 -25.12 15.90 -4.70
CA GLY A 82 -26.07 15.03 -4.01
C GLY A 82 -25.57 14.38 -2.71
N CYS A 83 -24.32 14.62 -2.27
CA CYS A 83 -23.71 13.95 -1.11
C CYS A 83 -22.97 14.95 -0.21
N PRO A 84 -23.70 15.66 0.68
CA PRO A 84 -23.13 16.70 1.54
C PRO A 84 -22.03 16.23 2.49
N SER A 85 -22.01 14.93 2.81
CA SER A 85 -21.02 14.27 3.65
C SER A 85 -19.71 13.96 2.92
N VAL A 86 -19.58 14.28 1.63
CA VAL A 86 -18.38 13.97 0.84
C VAL A 86 -17.75 15.26 0.33
N VAL A 87 -16.48 15.45 0.66
CA VAL A 87 -15.66 16.49 0.04
C VAL A 87 -14.93 15.89 -1.15
N ALA A 88 -15.02 16.55 -2.30
CA ALA A 88 -14.32 16.20 -3.51
C ALA A 88 -13.22 17.24 -3.78
N TYR A 89 -12.01 16.75 -4.03
CA TYR A 89 -10.85 17.54 -4.44
C TYR A 89 -10.55 17.22 -5.91
N GLY A 90 -10.91 18.16 -6.78
CA GLY A 90 -10.75 18.03 -8.23
C GLY A 90 -9.63 18.91 -8.77
N ARG A 91 -8.89 18.39 -9.76
CA ARG A 91 -7.92 19.15 -10.55
C ARG A 91 -7.91 18.61 -11.98
N THR A 92 -7.98 19.50 -12.97
CA THR A 92 -8.02 19.11 -14.39
C THR A 92 -6.81 18.26 -14.76
N GLY A 93 -7.05 17.10 -15.37
CA GLY A 93 -6.01 16.17 -15.80
C GLY A 93 -5.52 15.21 -14.72
N PHE A 94 -6.14 15.21 -13.53
CA PHE A 94 -5.85 14.29 -12.42
C PHE A 94 -7.10 13.52 -12.00
N PRO A 95 -6.96 12.33 -11.38
CA PRO A 95 -8.07 11.69 -10.70
C PRO A 95 -8.66 12.59 -9.60
N THR A 96 -9.96 12.48 -9.37
CA THR A 96 -10.63 13.18 -8.26
C THR A 96 -10.34 12.44 -6.96
N VAL A 97 -10.02 13.17 -5.90
CA VAL A 97 -9.91 12.58 -4.56
C VAL A 97 -11.20 12.86 -3.79
N LEU A 98 -11.85 11.82 -3.28
CA LEU A 98 -13.01 11.96 -2.39
C LEU A 98 -12.63 11.61 -0.96
N VAL A 99 -13.13 12.41 -0.03
CA VAL A 99 -13.00 12.18 1.41
C VAL A 99 -14.41 12.19 2.02
N PRO A 100 -15.05 11.01 2.15
CA PRO A 100 -16.35 10.86 2.79
C PRO A 100 -16.27 10.94 4.32
N ASP A 101 -17.18 11.69 4.93
CA ASP A 101 -17.47 11.74 6.38
C ASP A 101 -18.90 11.25 6.64
N ARG A 102 -19.13 9.97 6.35
CA ARG A 102 -20.47 9.36 6.39
C ARG A 102 -21.07 9.35 7.78
N LEU A 103 -20.22 9.28 8.81
CA LEU A 103 -20.64 9.26 10.21
C LEU A 103 -20.69 10.66 10.84
N GLY A 104 -20.31 11.72 10.11
CA GLY A 104 -20.32 13.11 10.59
C GLY A 104 -19.35 13.33 11.76
N THR A 105 -18.24 12.59 11.77
CA THR A 105 -17.27 12.58 12.88
C THR A 105 -16.20 13.66 12.72
N GLY A 106 -16.05 14.23 11.51
CA GLY A 106 -14.93 15.10 11.18
C GLY A 106 -13.60 14.36 10.99
N ILE A 107 -13.63 13.02 10.91
CA ILE A 107 -12.45 12.17 10.75
C ILE A 107 -12.45 11.53 9.35
N VAL A 108 -11.27 11.41 8.75
CA VAL A 108 -11.06 10.70 7.48
C VAL A 108 -11.21 9.20 7.71
N GLU A 109 -12.36 8.62 7.38
CA GLU A 109 -12.57 7.16 7.47
C GLU A 109 -11.96 6.38 6.29
N GLN A 110 -11.87 7.06 5.15
CA GLN A 110 -11.36 6.50 3.92
C GLN A 110 -10.90 7.62 2.99
N VAL A 111 -9.98 7.28 2.09
CA VAL A 111 -9.59 8.14 0.97
C VAL A 111 -9.90 7.39 -0.32
N VAL A 112 -10.63 8.03 -1.22
CA VAL A 112 -11.02 7.45 -2.51
C VAL A 112 -10.32 8.22 -3.61
N LEU A 113 -9.64 7.51 -4.50
CA LEU A 113 -9.09 8.05 -5.74
C LEU A 113 -9.97 7.56 -6.90
N GLN A 114 -10.60 8.48 -7.60
CA GLN A 114 -11.60 8.19 -8.64
C GLN A 114 -11.11 8.64 -10.02
N GLY A 115 -10.93 7.67 -10.92
CA GLY A 115 -10.48 7.91 -12.31
C GLY A 115 -11.58 8.37 -13.26
N GLY A 116 -12.85 8.32 -12.85
CA GLY A 116 -13.97 8.75 -13.69
C GLY A 116 -14.15 7.88 -14.93
N ALA A 117 -14.56 8.49 -16.05
CA ALA A 117 -14.78 7.80 -17.32
C ALA A 117 -13.52 7.65 -18.18
N ASP A 118 -12.49 8.47 -17.94
CA ASP A 118 -11.22 8.46 -18.68
C ASP A 118 -10.07 8.00 -17.78
N ALA A 119 -10.27 6.89 -17.06
CA ALA A 119 -9.27 6.37 -16.11
C ALA A 119 -7.91 6.11 -16.81
N ALA A 120 -7.94 5.61 -18.05
CA ALA A 120 -6.73 5.39 -18.83
C ALA A 120 -5.97 6.70 -19.16
N GLY A 121 -6.70 7.77 -19.55
CA GLY A 121 -6.10 9.07 -19.84
C GLY A 121 -5.52 9.77 -18.60
N LEU A 122 -6.01 9.45 -17.40
CA LEU A 122 -5.52 10.02 -16.15
C LEU A 122 -4.34 9.26 -15.52
N SER A 123 -4.02 8.06 -16.01
CA SER A 123 -3.02 7.16 -15.43
C SER A 123 -1.66 7.80 -15.18
N VAL A 124 -1.15 8.57 -16.15
CA VAL A 124 0.17 9.25 -16.07
C VAL A 124 0.25 10.28 -14.95
N ASN A 125 -0.89 10.79 -14.49
CA ASN A 125 -0.99 11.80 -13.44
C ASN A 125 -1.54 11.24 -12.12
N SER A 126 -1.76 9.92 -12.05
CA SER A 126 -2.33 9.26 -10.88
C SER A 126 -1.24 8.95 -9.84
N PRO A 127 -1.53 9.11 -8.55
CA PRO A 127 -0.82 8.40 -7.49
C PRO A 127 -0.74 6.89 -7.78
N HIS A 128 0.31 6.26 -7.25
CA HIS A 128 0.53 4.82 -7.40
C HIS A 128 1.03 4.18 -6.10
N THR A 129 0.73 2.90 -5.92
CA THR A 129 1.35 2.08 -4.88
C THR A 129 2.84 1.93 -5.12
N GLU A 130 3.61 1.48 -4.12
CA GLU A 130 5.06 1.23 -4.29
C GLU A 130 5.38 0.24 -5.41
N ALA A 131 4.46 -0.70 -5.72
CA ALA A 131 4.59 -1.64 -6.83
C ALA A 131 4.17 -1.07 -8.19
N GLY A 132 3.82 0.22 -8.26
CA GLY A 132 3.47 0.92 -9.50
C GLY A 132 2.00 0.81 -9.93
N ILE A 133 1.12 0.22 -9.12
CA ILE A 133 -0.31 0.14 -9.44
C ILE A 133 -1.03 1.44 -9.08
N GLY A 134 -1.74 2.02 -10.05
CA GLY A 134 -2.54 3.23 -9.90
C GLY A 134 -3.80 3.20 -10.78
N ILE A 135 -4.47 4.34 -10.94
CA ILE A 135 -5.60 4.46 -11.85
C ILE A 135 -5.15 4.14 -13.28
N GLY A 136 -5.92 3.34 -14.01
CA GLY A 136 -5.63 2.92 -15.37
C GLY A 136 -4.75 1.67 -15.49
N SER A 137 -4.16 1.16 -14.40
CA SER A 137 -3.45 -0.14 -14.43
C SER A 137 -4.39 -1.27 -14.81
N THR A 138 -3.90 -2.22 -15.60
CA THR A 138 -4.67 -3.40 -16.04
C THR A 138 -4.81 -4.44 -14.94
N LEU A 139 -5.75 -5.39 -15.11
CA LEU A 139 -5.86 -6.54 -14.20
C LEU A 139 -4.58 -7.38 -14.15
N ASP A 140 -3.94 -7.59 -15.30
CA ASP A 140 -2.72 -8.40 -15.39
C ASP A 140 -1.57 -7.74 -14.62
N GLU A 141 -1.41 -6.42 -14.75
CA GLU A 141 -0.44 -5.65 -13.96
C GLU A 141 -0.75 -5.74 -12.46
N LEU A 142 -2.01 -5.57 -12.07
CA LEU A 142 -2.45 -5.69 -10.67
C LEU A 142 -2.11 -7.06 -10.08
N MET A 143 -2.45 -8.15 -10.79
CA MET A 143 -2.18 -9.52 -10.34
C MET A 143 -0.68 -9.86 -10.36
N ALA A 144 0.09 -9.29 -11.29
CA ALA A 144 1.53 -9.46 -11.33
C ALA A 144 2.22 -8.76 -10.15
N ALA A 145 1.78 -7.54 -9.82
CA ALA A 145 2.28 -6.77 -8.68
C ALA A 145 1.89 -7.40 -7.33
N TYR A 146 0.66 -7.91 -7.24
CA TYR A 146 0.10 -8.48 -6.01
C TYR A 146 -0.49 -9.87 -6.23
N PRO A 147 0.34 -10.93 -6.34
CA PRO A 147 -0.15 -12.29 -6.60
C PRO A 147 -1.08 -12.86 -5.52
N ALA A 148 -1.04 -12.30 -4.31
CA ALA A 148 -1.87 -12.71 -3.17
C ALA A 148 -3.13 -11.83 -2.98
N ILE A 149 -3.39 -10.87 -3.89
CA ILE A 149 -4.59 -10.02 -3.80
C ILE A 149 -5.86 -10.87 -3.91
N THR A 150 -6.88 -10.54 -3.11
CA THR A 150 -8.11 -11.33 -3.06
C THR A 150 -9.23 -10.59 -3.79
N TYR A 151 -9.91 -11.29 -4.70
CA TYR A 151 -11.15 -10.76 -5.30
C TYR A 151 -12.31 -10.87 -4.30
N GLN A 152 -12.98 -9.75 -4.07
CA GLN A 152 -14.18 -9.64 -3.27
C GLN A 152 -15.39 -9.56 -4.21
N ASP A 153 -16.20 -10.62 -4.20
CA ASP A 153 -17.42 -10.73 -5.03
C ASP A 153 -18.62 -10.02 -4.38
N ASP A 154 -18.41 -8.76 -4.00
CA ASP A 154 -19.47 -7.93 -3.43
C ASP A 154 -20.47 -7.58 -4.53
N ALA A 155 -21.74 -7.92 -4.32
CA ALA A 155 -22.80 -7.83 -5.34
C ALA A 155 -22.99 -6.44 -5.99
N LEU A 156 -22.47 -5.39 -5.36
CA LEU A 156 -22.67 -4.00 -5.78
C LEU A 156 -21.36 -3.27 -6.07
N THR A 157 -20.26 -3.74 -5.51
CA THR A 157 -18.94 -3.11 -5.57
C THR A 157 -17.87 -4.19 -5.69
N PRO A 158 -17.91 -5.06 -6.73
CA PRO A 158 -16.89 -6.09 -6.89
C PRO A 158 -15.52 -5.45 -7.07
N HIS A 159 -14.52 -5.92 -6.33
CA HIS A 159 -13.21 -5.27 -6.27
C HIS A 159 -12.13 -6.27 -5.85
N TYR A 160 -10.87 -5.86 -5.97
CA TYR A 160 -9.73 -6.59 -5.43
C TYR A 160 -9.26 -5.92 -4.14
N ALA A 161 -9.05 -6.70 -3.09
CA ALA A 161 -8.68 -6.20 -1.77
C ALA A 161 -7.28 -6.68 -1.39
N LEU A 162 -6.40 -5.74 -1.09
CA LEU A 162 -5.04 -5.96 -0.63
C LEU A 162 -4.94 -5.56 0.86
N PRO A 163 -4.72 -6.50 1.79
CA PRO A 163 -4.54 -6.21 3.20
C PRO A 163 -3.11 -5.80 3.55
N ASP A 164 -2.94 -4.99 4.59
CA ASP A 164 -1.70 -4.94 5.36
C ASP A 164 -1.64 -6.04 6.44
N ASP A 165 -0.54 -6.08 7.20
CA ASP A 165 -0.41 -6.94 8.39
C ASP A 165 -1.33 -6.52 9.56
N GLY A 166 -2.07 -5.41 9.41
CA GLY A 166 -2.99 -4.83 10.36
C GLY A 166 -4.44 -5.04 9.95
N ALA A 167 -5.23 -3.96 10.03
CA ALA A 167 -6.65 -3.94 9.68
C ALA A 167 -6.94 -2.97 8.52
N ASN A 168 -5.91 -2.55 7.78
CA ASN A 168 -6.03 -1.58 6.70
C ASN A 168 -5.95 -2.26 5.34
N TRP A 169 -6.62 -1.67 4.37
CA TRP A 169 -6.84 -2.26 3.06
C TRP A 169 -6.70 -1.21 1.98
N ILE A 170 -6.09 -1.62 0.87
CA ILE A 170 -6.19 -0.93 -0.42
C ILE A 170 -7.13 -1.76 -1.28
N ASN A 171 -8.24 -1.15 -1.71
CA ASN A 171 -9.26 -1.79 -2.51
C ASN A 171 -9.23 -1.21 -3.92
N PHE A 172 -9.17 -2.06 -4.95
CA PHE A 172 -9.10 -1.69 -6.36
C PHE A 172 -10.38 -2.12 -7.07
N SER A 173 -11.18 -1.14 -7.49
CA SER A 173 -12.38 -1.40 -8.30
C SER A 173 -11.98 -1.36 -9.78
N MET A 174 -12.40 -2.40 -10.51
CA MET A 174 -12.10 -2.55 -11.93
C MET A 174 -13.29 -2.09 -12.79
N SER A 175 -12.99 -1.47 -13.94
CA SER A 175 -13.98 -1.17 -14.97
C SER A 175 -13.29 -1.26 -16.33
N GLU A 176 -13.93 -1.91 -17.30
CA GLU A 176 -13.39 -2.04 -18.66
C GLU A 176 -11.95 -2.62 -18.72
N GLY A 177 -11.60 -3.47 -17.75
CA GLY A 177 -10.29 -4.14 -17.69
C GLY A 177 -9.17 -3.36 -17.00
N VAL A 178 -9.45 -2.16 -16.49
CA VAL A 178 -8.48 -1.31 -15.77
C VAL A 178 -8.97 -0.90 -14.39
N VAL A 179 -8.04 -0.55 -13.51
CA VAL A 179 -8.30 0.05 -12.20
C VAL A 179 -8.96 1.42 -12.41
N ARG A 180 -10.19 1.56 -11.94
CA ARG A 180 -10.98 2.79 -12.08
C ARG A 180 -11.04 3.58 -10.78
N ASP A 181 -11.13 2.89 -9.65
CA ASP A 181 -11.18 3.51 -8.33
C ASP A 181 -10.24 2.77 -7.38
N ILE A 182 -9.62 3.52 -6.48
CA ILE A 182 -8.79 3.00 -5.39
C ILE A 182 -9.32 3.54 -4.07
N VAL A 183 -9.59 2.66 -3.11
CA VAL A 183 -10.12 3.04 -1.79
C VAL A 183 -9.19 2.53 -0.69
N VAL A 184 -8.64 3.47 0.08
CA VAL A 184 -7.80 3.19 1.24
C VAL A 184 -8.63 3.36 2.52
N ARG A 185 -8.78 2.29 3.32
CA ARG A 185 -9.57 2.31 4.56
C ARG A 185 -9.28 1.14 5.49
N ALA A 186 -9.79 1.20 6.73
CA ALA A 186 -9.69 0.13 7.73
C ALA A 186 -10.74 -1.00 7.55
N SER A 187 -10.96 -1.46 6.31
CA SER A 187 -11.95 -2.50 5.98
C SER A 187 -11.76 -3.05 4.56
N PRO A 188 -11.97 -4.35 4.32
CA PRO A 188 -11.89 -4.97 2.99
C PRO A 188 -13.11 -4.71 2.12
N VAL A 189 -14.11 -3.97 2.59
CA VAL A 189 -15.36 -3.75 1.84
C VAL A 189 -15.34 -2.35 1.27
N VAL A 190 -15.75 -2.16 0.02
CA VAL A 190 -15.99 -0.82 -0.54
C VAL A 190 -17.44 -0.44 -0.29
N ALA A 191 -17.67 0.74 0.28
CA ALA A 191 -19.02 1.23 0.53
C ALA A 191 -19.78 1.36 -0.80
N LYS A 192 -21.02 0.83 -0.85
CA LYS A 192 -21.89 0.96 -2.03
C LYS A 192 -22.13 2.42 -2.40
N GLU A 193 -22.28 3.27 -1.40
CA GLU A 193 -22.54 4.69 -1.54
C GLU A 193 -21.82 5.48 -0.44
N TYR A 194 -21.53 6.75 -0.71
CA TYR A 194 -20.73 7.62 0.16
C TYR A 194 -21.56 8.70 0.87
N CYS A 195 -22.86 8.75 0.60
CA CYS A 195 -23.76 9.87 0.89
C CYS A 195 -24.51 9.69 2.21
N GLY A 196 -24.60 8.46 2.73
CA GLY A 196 -25.18 8.14 4.04
C GLY A 196 -26.66 7.76 4.01
#